data_AF-A0A0W0ZGH0-F1
#
_entry.id   AF-A0A0W0ZGH0-F1
#
_cell.length_a   1.000
_cell.length_b   1.000
_cell.length_c   1.000
_cell.angle_alpha   90.00
_cell.angle_beta   90.00
_cell.angle_gamma   90.00
#
_symmetry.space_group_name_H-M   'P 1'
#
loop_
_entity.id
_entity.type
_entity.pdbx_description
1 polymer ?
#
loop_
_entity_poly.entity_id
_entity_poly.type
_entity_poly.pdbx_seq_one_letter_code
_entity_poly.pdbx_strand_id
1 'polypeptide(L)'
;MFEHQKDGGERFVASAHALQKKIAESEVSIQLQALVSRIDEEIIHCKQQKEKYPRMQLYADKVSVLHATKSYLCGNIGFDLLEEYMRVYPKWDKSLEKSNAKTLIHEAIAFKSVPQ
;
A
#
# COMPACT_ATOMS: atom_id res chain seq x y z
N MET A 1 37.29 31.09 -40.07
CA MET A 1 36.25 31.64 -39.20
C MET A 1 35.37 30.49 -38.74
N PHE A 2 35.60 30.00 -37.53
CA PHE A 2 34.82 28.93 -36.90
C PHE A 2 34.17 29.55 -35.68
N GLU A 3 32.84 29.66 -35.66
CA GLU A 3 32.04 29.60 -34.43
C GLU A 3 30.69 28.97 -34.78
N HIS A 4 30.57 27.66 -34.52
CA HIS A 4 29.29 26.98 -34.40
C HIS A 4 28.96 26.90 -32.91
N GLN A 5 28.02 27.73 -32.48
CA GLN A 5 27.46 27.71 -31.13
C GLN A 5 26.50 26.51 -31.03
N LYS A 6 27.03 25.36 -30.57
CA LYS A 6 26.23 24.21 -30.12
C LYS A 6 26.11 24.31 -28.60
N ASP A 7 25.08 25.00 -28.12
CA ASP A 7 24.73 24.97 -26.70
C ASP A 7 23.21 25.06 -26.58
N GLY A 8 22.57 23.94 -26.21
CA GLY A 8 21.11 23.82 -26.20
C GLY A 8 20.58 22.42 -25.88
N GLY A 9 21.43 21.39 -25.90
CA GLY A 9 21.03 20.02 -25.58
C GLY A 9 20.79 19.76 -24.10
N GLU A 10 21.55 20.37 -23.20
CA GLU A 10 21.52 20.00 -21.77
C GLU A 10 20.29 20.52 -21.02
N ARG A 11 19.74 21.69 -21.39
CA ARG A 11 18.52 22.25 -20.76
C ARG A 11 17.23 21.50 -21.11
N PHE A 12 17.16 20.86 -22.28
CA PHE A 12 15.97 20.11 -22.72
C PHE A 12 15.89 18.72 -22.11
N VAL A 13 17.03 18.08 -21.83
CA VAL A 13 17.07 16.75 -21.20
C VAL A 13 16.72 16.83 -19.71
N ALA A 14 17.18 17.89 -19.02
CA ALA A 14 16.83 18.13 -17.61
C ALA A 14 15.32 18.34 -17.39
N SER A 15 14.63 19.01 -18.32
CA SER A 15 13.18 19.25 -18.20
C SER A 15 12.34 18.00 -18.48
N ALA A 16 12.76 17.14 -19.42
CA ALA A 16 12.11 15.87 -19.70
C ALA A 16 12.23 14.88 -18.52
N HIS A 17 13.41 14.78 -17.92
CA HIS A 17 13.62 13.95 -16.72
C HIS A 17 12.80 14.45 -15.52
N ALA A 18 12.74 15.77 -15.31
CA ALA A 18 11.91 16.35 -14.24
C ALA A 18 10.41 16.09 -14.46
N LEU A 19 9.94 16.15 -15.70
CA LEU A 19 8.55 15.83 -16.06
C LEU A 19 8.24 14.35 -15.86
N GLN A 20 9.11 13.44 -16.32
CA GLN A 20 8.97 12.00 -16.12
C GLN A 20 8.95 11.64 -14.64
N LYS A 21 9.83 12.24 -13.83
CA LYS A 21 9.85 12.05 -12.36
C LYS A 21 8.54 12.49 -11.71
N LYS A 22 8.00 13.65 -12.08
CA LYS A 22 6.70 14.13 -11.57
C LYS A 22 5.53 13.22 -11.97
N ILE A 23 5.54 12.69 -13.19
CA ILE A 23 4.52 11.74 -13.65
C ILE A 23 4.60 10.44 -12.85
N ALA A 24 5.81 9.91 -12.63
CA ALA A 24 6.03 8.71 -11.82
C ALA A 24 5.60 8.93 -10.35
N GLU A 25 5.97 10.06 -9.74
CA GLU A 25 5.54 10.44 -8.38
C GLU A 25 4.00 10.53 -8.28
N SER A 26 3.36 11.12 -9.30
CA SER A 26 1.90 11.21 -9.35
C SER A 26 1.25 9.85 -9.52
N GLU A 27 1.79 8.96 -10.34
CA GLU A 27 1.24 7.62 -10.56
C GLU A 27 1.37 6.76 -9.30
N VAL A 28 2.55 6.78 -8.67
CA VAL A 28 2.80 6.12 -7.38
C VAL A 28 1.83 6.63 -6.32
N SER A 29 1.59 7.95 -6.26
CA SER A 29 0.62 8.54 -5.34
C SER A 29 -0.81 8.06 -5.59
N ILE A 30 -1.22 7.90 -6.86
CA ILE A 30 -2.55 7.38 -7.22
C ILE A 30 -2.68 5.91 -6.82
N GLN A 31 -1.67 5.10 -7.12
CA GLN A 31 -1.65 3.67 -6.77
C GLN A 31 -1.67 3.46 -5.25
N LEU A 32 -0.90 4.26 -4.51
CA LEU A 32 -0.92 4.28 -3.04
C LEU A 32 -2.33 4.59 -2.52
N GLN A 33 -2.95 5.66 -2.99
CA GLN A 33 -4.28 6.05 -2.56
C GLN A 33 -5.31 4.97 -2.87
N ALA A 34 -5.25 4.34 -4.05
CA ALA A 34 -6.14 3.25 -4.43
C ALA A 34 -5.99 2.01 -3.53
N LEU A 35 -4.76 1.66 -3.14
CA LEU A 35 -4.51 0.56 -2.22
C LEU A 35 -5.01 0.89 -0.80
N VAL A 36 -4.77 2.12 -0.31
CA VAL A 36 -5.30 2.57 0.98
C VAL A 36 -6.84 2.49 1.01
N SER A 37 -7.52 2.95 -0.04
CA SER A 37 -8.99 2.86 -0.12
C SER A 37 -9.50 1.43 -0.06
N ARG A 38 -8.89 0.49 -0.79
CA ARG A 38 -9.27 -0.94 -0.74
C ARG A 38 -9.04 -1.55 0.65
N ILE A 39 -7.98 -1.14 1.35
CA ILE A 39 -7.75 -1.55 2.74
C ILE A 39 -8.84 -0.99 3.67
N ASP A 40 -9.24 0.28 3.51
CA ASP A 40 -10.31 0.89 4.30
C ASP A 40 -11.66 0.20 4.06
N GLU A 41 -11.98 -0.16 2.81
CA GLU A 41 -13.18 -0.92 2.46
C GLU A 41 -13.20 -2.30 3.15
N GLU A 42 -12.08 -3.03 3.14
CA GLU A 42 -11.98 -4.34 3.81
C GLU A 42 -12.07 -4.20 5.34
N ILE A 43 -11.55 -3.11 5.93
CA ILE A 43 -11.73 -2.79 7.35
C ILE A 43 -13.21 -2.60 7.68
N ILE A 44 -13.93 -1.83 6.88
CA ILE A 44 -15.37 -1.60 7.06
C ILE A 44 -16.12 -2.92 6.97
N HIS A 45 -15.83 -3.74 5.95
CA HIS A 45 -16.41 -5.07 5.80
C HIS A 45 -16.16 -5.94 7.04
N CYS A 46 -14.92 -6.03 7.53
CA CYS A 46 -14.59 -6.82 8.71
C CYS A 46 -15.30 -6.30 9.97
N LYS A 47 -15.48 -4.98 10.12
CA LYS A 47 -16.25 -4.39 11.23
C LYS A 47 -17.73 -4.79 11.17
N GLN A 48 -18.36 -4.71 10.00
CA GLN A 48 -19.74 -5.16 9.79
C GLN A 48 -19.91 -6.65 10.11
N GLN A 49 -18.96 -7.49 9.70
CA GLN A 49 -18.99 -8.91 10.01
C GLN A 49 -18.78 -9.19 11.51
N LYS A 50 -17.95 -8.40 12.20
CA LYS A 50 -17.81 -8.46 13.66
C LYS A 50 -19.11 -8.11 14.38
N GLU A 51 -19.86 -7.12 13.89
CA GLU A 51 -21.16 -6.77 14.44
C GLU A 51 -22.18 -7.91 14.26
N LYS A 52 -22.19 -8.57 13.09
CA LYS A 52 -23.04 -9.75 12.83
C LYS A 52 -22.63 -10.98 13.64
N TYR A 53 -21.33 -11.17 13.84
CA TYR A 53 -20.75 -12.36 14.47
C TYR A 53 -19.79 -11.99 15.62
N PRO A 54 -20.30 -11.41 16.73
CA PRO A 54 -19.46 -10.80 17.78
C PRO A 54 -18.56 -11.79 18.52
N ARG A 55 -18.89 -13.08 18.50
CA ARG A 55 -18.07 -14.14 19.12
C ARG A 55 -16.90 -14.60 18.24
N MET A 56 -16.85 -14.20 16.97
CA MET A 56 -15.77 -14.57 16.06
C MET A 56 -14.61 -13.58 16.14
N GLN A 57 -13.64 -13.92 16.99
CA GLN A 57 -12.42 -13.12 17.21
C GLN A 57 -11.67 -12.80 15.92
N LEU A 58 -11.75 -13.68 14.91
CA LEU A 58 -11.07 -13.50 13.63
C LEU A 58 -11.35 -12.15 12.96
N TYR A 59 -12.56 -11.59 13.09
CA TYR A 59 -12.88 -10.30 12.47
C TYR A 59 -12.24 -9.13 13.21
N ALA A 60 -12.13 -9.21 14.54
CA ALA A 60 -11.38 -8.24 15.32
C ALA A 60 -9.88 -8.29 14.95
N ASP A 61 -9.34 -9.51 14.86
CA ASP A 61 -7.95 -9.72 14.47
C ASP A 61 -7.66 -9.15 13.07
N LYS A 62 -8.52 -9.45 12.08
CA LYS A 62 -8.42 -8.88 10.72
C LYS A 62 -8.42 -7.36 10.71
N VAL A 63 -9.33 -6.73 11.46
CA VAL A 63 -9.37 -5.26 11.58
C VAL A 63 -8.06 -4.71 12.13
N SER A 64 -7.52 -5.32 13.18
CA SER A 64 -6.24 -4.90 13.76
C SER A 64 -5.08 -5.02 12.77
N VAL A 65 -4.97 -6.14 12.04
CA VAL A 65 -3.88 -6.30 11.07
C VAL A 65 -4.04 -5.39 9.85
N LEU A 66 -5.27 -5.16 9.37
CA LEU A 66 -5.51 -4.23 8.26
C LEU A 66 -5.17 -2.77 8.65
N HIS A 67 -5.47 -2.37 9.89
CA HIS A 67 -5.02 -1.07 10.41
C HIS A 67 -3.50 -0.98 10.48
N ALA A 68 -2.82 -2.01 10.98
CA ALA A 68 -1.35 -2.06 10.98
C ALA A 68 -0.79 -1.99 9.56
N THR A 69 -1.43 -2.67 8.60
CA THR A 69 -1.04 -2.67 7.19
C THR A 69 -1.16 -1.28 6.56
N LYS A 70 -2.27 -0.57 6.82
CA LYS A 70 -2.43 0.83 6.41
C LYS A 70 -1.34 1.71 7.03
N SER A 71 -1.08 1.57 8.33
CA SER A 71 0.00 2.30 9.01
C SER A 71 1.36 2.01 8.42
N TYR A 72 1.65 0.75 8.08
CA TYR A 72 2.89 0.35 7.41
C TYR A 72 3.01 1.03 6.04
N LEU A 73 1.95 0.94 5.23
CA LEU A 73 1.91 1.53 3.89
C LEU A 73 2.13 3.05 3.92
N CYS A 74 1.55 3.74 4.91
CA CYS A 74 1.75 5.18 5.13
C CYS A 74 3.08 5.55 5.81
N GLY A 75 3.91 4.57 6.20
CA GLY A 75 5.22 4.83 6.83
C GLY A 75 5.19 5.13 8.33
N ASN A 76 4.08 4.88 9.01
CA ASN A 76 3.96 5.09 10.45
C ASN A 76 4.60 3.95 11.28
N ILE A 77 4.73 2.76 10.70
CA ILE A 77 5.37 1.61 11.35
C ILE A 77 6.31 0.88 10.38
N GLY A 78 7.31 0.19 10.94
CA GLY A 78 8.21 -0.70 10.21
C GLY A 78 7.57 -2.04 9.84
N PHE A 79 8.25 -2.80 8.98
CA PHE A 79 7.82 -4.14 8.56
C PHE A 79 7.87 -5.14 9.73
N ASP A 80 8.87 -5.01 10.61
CA ASP A 80 9.03 -5.79 11.83
C ASP A 80 7.77 -5.76 12.71
N LEU A 81 7.19 -4.57 12.92
CA LEU A 81 5.95 -4.45 13.69
C LEU A 81 4.76 -5.03 12.92
N LEU A 82 4.69 -4.85 11.60
CA LEU A 82 3.64 -5.46 10.78
C LEU A 82 3.70 -7.00 10.85
N GLU A 83 4.88 -7.60 10.83
CA GLU A 83 5.06 -9.06 10.97
C GLU A 83 4.50 -9.58 12.29
N GLU A 84 4.69 -8.86 13.40
CA GLU A 84 4.11 -9.21 14.70
C GLU A 84 2.57 -9.26 14.64
N TYR A 85 1.95 -8.27 13.99
CA TYR A 85 0.50 -8.29 13.73
C TYR A 85 0.11 -9.49 12.84
N MET A 86 0.90 -9.85 11.84
CA MET A 86 0.59 -10.94 10.92
C MET A 86 0.70 -12.35 11.53
N ARG A 87 1.31 -12.51 12.72
CA ARG A 87 1.41 -13.82 13.41
C ARG A 87 0.06 -14.48 13.69
N VAL A 88 -1.05 -13.73 13.67
CA VAL A 88 -2.40 -14.28 13.82
C VAL A 88 -2.99 -14.88 12.53
N TYR A 89 -2.34 -14.73 11.37
CA TYR A 89 -2.79 -15.26 10.08
C TYR A 89 -3.22 -16.73 10.09
N PRO A 90 -2.46 -17.66 10.71
CA PRO A 90 -2.86 -19.07 10.72
C PRO A 90 -4.21 -19.31 11.42
N LYS A 91 -4.68 -18.36 12.24
CA LYS A 91 -5.96 -18.43 12.93
C LYS A 91 -7.13 -17.98 12.06
N TRP A 92 -6.88 -17.44 10.86
CA TRP A 92 -7.91 -16.93 9.94
C TRP A 92 -8.60 -18.00 9.10
N ASP A 93 -8.12 -19.25 9.15
CA ASP A 93 -8.60 -20.39 8.35
C ASP A 93 -10.05 -20.82 8.63
N LYS A 94 -10.70 -20.16 9.60
CA LYS A 94 -12.09 -20.41 10.02
C LYS A 94 -13.07 -19.34 9.52
N SER A 95 -12.72 -18.49 8.56
CA SER A 95 -13.65 -17.46 8.12
C SER A 95 -14.82 -18.06 7.33
N LEU A 96 -16.04 -17.73 7.75
CA LEU A 96 -17.28 -18.17 7.11
C LEU A 96 -17.47 -17.56 5.72
N GLU A 97 -16.80 -16.44 5.42
CA GLU A 97 -16.84 -15.75 4.12
C GLU A 97 -15.42 -15.52 3.57
N LYS A 98 -15.33 -15.36 2.24
CA LYS A 98 -14.09 -14.93 1.57
C LYS A 98 -13.77 -13.50 1.99
N SER A 99 -12.51 -13.26 2.34
CA SER A 99 -12.00 -11.95 2.76
C SER A 99 -10.74 -11.64 1.96
N ASN A 100 -10.62 -10.41 1.48
CA ASN A 100 -9.48 -9.99 0.67
C ASN A 100 -8.29 -9.55 1.53
N ALA A 101 -8.43 -9.59 2.87
CA ALA A 101 -7.43 -9.07 3.79
C ALA A 101 -6.01 -9.59 3.51
N LYS A 102 -5.83 -10.91 3.36
CA LYS A 102 -4.50 -11.48 3.12
C LYS A 102 -3.87 -10.95 1.82
N THR A 103 -4.65 -10.88 0.74
CA THR A 103 -4.19 -10.36 -0.56
C THR A 103 -3.76 -8.90 -0.44
N LEU A 104 -4.59 -8.06 0.19
CA LEU A 104 -4.30 -6.63 0.38
C LEU A 104 -3.03 -6.39 1.20
N ILE A 105 -2.76 -7.25 2.19
CA ILE A 105 -1.55 -7.12 3.01
C ILE A 105 -0.30 -7.48 2.21
N HIS A 106 -0.36 -8.55 1.41
CA HIS A 106 0.73 -8.88 0.49
C HIS A 106 0.95 -7.79 -0.58
N GLU A 107 -0.12 -7.20 -1.12
CA GLU A 107 -0.02 -6.05 -2.02
C GLU A 107 0.67 -4.85 -1.36
N ALA A 108 0.35 -4.54 -0.10
CA ALA A 108 1.00 -3.46 0.64
C ALA A 108 2.50 -3.70 0.90
N ILE A 109 2.88 -4.95 1.21
CA ILE A 109 4.29 -5.34 1.36
C ILE A 109 5.03 -5.23 0.02
N ALA A 110 4.42 -5.71 -1.06
CA ALA A 110 4.98 -5.60 -2.40
C ALA A 110 5.17 -4.13 -2.81
N PHE A 111 4.19 -3.27 -2.55
CA PHE A 111 4.24 -1.84 -2.88
C PHE A 111 5.44 -1.14 -2.23
N LYS A 112 5.78 -1.48 -0.98
CA LYS A 112 6.91 -0.86 -0.25
C LYS A 112 8.27 -1.53 -0.47
N SER A 113 8.30 -2.75 -0.97
CA SER A 113 9.55 -3.48 -1.22
C SER A 113 10.16 -3.19 -2.60
N VAL A 114 9.39 -2.60 -3.51
CA VAL A 114 9.91 -2.07 -4.77
C VAL A 114 10.66 -0.76 -4.50
N PRO A 115 11.93 -0.62 -4.92
CA PRO A 115 12.64 0.67 -4.86
C PRO A 115 11.86 1.69 -5.70
N GLN A 116 11.40 2.77 -5.07
CA GLN A 116 10.76 3.90 -5.74
C GLN A 116 11.77 4.95 -6.17
#